data_AF-A0AAV8YT05-F1
#
_entry.id   AF-A0AAV8YT05-F1
#
_cell.length_a   1.000
_cell.length_b   1.000
_cell.length_c   1.000
_cell.angle_alpha   90.00
_cell.angle_beta   90.00
_cell.angle_gamma   90.00
#
_symmetry.space_group_name_H-M   'P 1'
#
loop_
_entity.id
_entity.type
_entity.pdbx_description
1 polymer ?
#
loop_
_entity_poly.entity_id
_entity_poly.type
_entity_poly.pdbx_seq_one_letter_code
_entity_poly.pdbx_strand_id
1 'polypeptide(L)'
;MLPKTDNVSNFINWCRNCLEIIECLLFESDDLIMRKNEKHVILCLLEVARRGAKFGMLAPMLVQMERQIDREIAADQKKMGVNDGTENHNGLDVDSDSDIEDEETVLMYGPVPQIITNDLKSLDEMKYPGKP
;
A
#
# COMPACT_ATOMS: atom_id res chain seq x y z
N MET A 1 21.87 10.27 24.76
CA MET A 1 20.47 9.81 24.60
C MET A 1 19.94 10.31 23.25
N LEU A 2 20.53 9.82 22.14
CA LEU A 2 20.20 10.19 20.75
C LEU A 2 20.31 8.96 19.84
N PRO A 3 19.31 8.05 19.77
CA PRO A 3 19.33 7.06 18.67
C PRO A 3 17.99 6.86 17.93
N LYS A 4 16.83 7.16 18.53
CA LYS A 4 15.53 6.88 17.89
C LYS A 4 15.12 7.94 16.87
N THR A 5 15.46 9.21 17.10
CA THR A 5 15.21 10.32 16.16
C THR A 5 15.88 10.09 14.81
N ASP A 6 17.09 9.51 14.85
CA ASP A 6 17.93 9.36 13.67
C ASP A 6 17.40 8.24 12.77
N ASN A 7 16.94 7.14 13.37
CA ASN A 7 16.30 6.05 12.63
C ASN A 7 15.00 6.52 11.93
N VAL A 8 14.17 7.30 12.60
CA VAL A 8 12.93 7.83 12.02
C VAL A 8 13.24 8.80 10.89
N SER A 9 14.19 9.71 11.10
CA SER A 9 14.61 10.68 10.08
C SER A 9 15.23 9.98 8.86
N ASN A 10 16.05 8.94 9.08
CA ASN A 10 16.62 8.11 8.02
C ASN A 10 15.54 7.38 7.21
N PHE A 11 14.53 6.81 7.88
CA PHE A 11 13.40 6.18 7.21
C PHE A 11 12.63 7.17 6.34
N ILE A 12 12.29 8.34 6.88
CA ILE A 12 11.59 9.40 6.13
C ILE A 12 12.42 9.83 4.91
N ASN A 13 13.73 10.01 5.08
CA ASN A 13 14.63 10.35 3.98
C ASN A 13 14.71 9.25 2.93
N TRP A 14 14.70 7.98 3.33
CA TRP A 14 14.66 6.86 2.39
C TRP A 14 13.34 6.82 1.60
N CYS A 15 12.20 7.01 2.28
CA CYS A 15 10.89 7.11 1.63
C CYS A 15 10.85 8.24 0.59
N ARG A 16 11.41 9.40 0.94
CA ARG A 16 11.49 10.56 0.04
C ARG A 16 12.37 10.29 -1.18
N ASN A 17 13.60 9.80 -0.97
CA ASN A 17 14.61 9.79 -2.02
C ASN A 17 14.67 8.48 -2.82
N CYS A 18 14.37 7.34 -2.19
CA CYS A 18 14.48 6.03 -2.83
C CYS A 18 13.14 5.51 -3.32
N LEU A 19 12.08 5.73 -2.55
CA LEU A 19 10.74 5.33 -2.98
C LEU A 19 10.05 6.43 -3.78
N GLU A 20 10.40 7.71 -3.59
CA GLU A 20 9.75 8.91 -4.17
C GLU A 20 8.35 9.19 -3.59
N ILE A 21 8.18 9.02 -2.27
CA ILE A 21 6.86 9.21 -1.62
C ILE A 21 6.53 10.70 -1.64
N ILE A 22 5.30 11.03 -2.05
CA ILE A 22 4.85 12.42 -2.15
C ILE A 22 4.90 13.04 -0.74
N GLU A 23 5.40 14.27 -0.64
CA GLU A 23 5.60 14.97 0.64
C GLU A 23 4.34 15.01 1.51
N CYS A 24 3.15 15.10 0.93
CA CYS A 24 1.89 15.12 1.67
C CYS A 24 1.54 13.80 2.38
N LEU A 25 2.20 12.69 2.01
CA LEU A 25 2.05 11.38 2.63
C LEU A 25 3.17 11.08 3.63
N LEU A 26 4.24 11.88 3.66
CA LEU A 26 5.31 11.73 4.65
C LEU A 26 4.86 12.29 6.00
N PHE A 27 5.35 11.66 7.06
CA PHE A 27 5.16 12.13 8.44
C PHE A 27 6.45 12.76 8.95
N GLU A 28 6.35 13.57 10.02
CA GLU A 28 7.51 14.14 10.71
C GLU A 28 7.97 13.23 11.86
N SER A 29 9.26 13.31 12.24
CA SER A 29 9.78 12.53 13.37
C SER A 29 8.96 12.69 14.66
N ASP A 30 8.45 13.89 14.91
CA ASP A 30 7.59 14.18 16.06
C ASP A 30 6.22 13.51 15.99
N ASP A 31 5.67 13.30 14.79
CA ASP A 31 4.37 12.64 14.60
C ASP A 31 4.35 11.25 15.21
N LEU A 32 5.46 10.53 15.06
CA LEU A 32 5.66 9.20 15.59
C LEU A 32 6.19 9.20 17.03
N ILE A 33 7.19 10.03 17.34
CA ILE A 33 7.83 10.04 18.66
C ILE A 33 6.88 10.55 19.75
N MET A 34 6.14 11.62 19.45
CA MET A 34 5.17 12.22 20.37
C MET A 34 3.77 11.63 20.22
N ARG A 35 3.56 10.71 19.27
CA ARG A 35 2.26 10.10 18.96
C ARG A 35 1.15 11.12 18.66
N LYS A 36 1.52 12.25 18.06
CA LYS A 36 0.57 13.36 17.79
C LYS A 36 -0.23 13.16 16.51
N ASN A 37 0.34 12.49 15.50
CA ASN A 37 -0.29 12.33 14.18
C ASN A 37 -0.07 10.91 13.63
N GLU A 38 -0.58 9.90 14.35
CA GLU A 38 -0.46 8.49 13.94
C GLU A 38 -1.03 8.23 12.54
N LYS A 39 -2.06 8.99 12.11
CA LYS A 39 -2.64 8.88 10.77
C LYS A 39 -1.64 9.13 9.65
N HIS A 40 -0.79 10.16 9.76
CA HIS A 40 0.25 10.43 8.75
C HIS A 40 1.27 9.29 8.67
N VAL A 41 1.62 8.70 9.82
CA VAL A 41 2.50 7.52 9.87
C VAL A 41 1.87 6.36 9.10
N ILE A 42 0.59 6.07 9.35
CA ILE A 42 -0.13 4.99 8.66
C ILE A 42 -0.22 5.26 7.15
N LEU A 43 -0.53 6.49 6.73
CA LEU A 43 -0.59 6.85 5.30
C LEU A 43 0.76 6.64 4.60
N CYS A 44 1.86 7.05 5.24
CA CYS A 44 3.21 6.80 4.74
C CYS A 44 3.48 5.30 4.57
N LEU A 45 3.19 4.50 5.60
CA LEU A 45 3.42 3.05 5.57
C LEU A 45 2.56 2.32 4.52
N LEU A 46 1.32 2.76 4.32
CA LEU A 46 0.46 2.23 3.27
C LEU A 46 1.04 2.52 1.88
N GLU A 47 1.60 3.71 1.66
CA GLU A 47 2.28 4.04 0.40
C GLU A 47 3.56 3.21 0.20
N VAL A 48 4.36 3.04 1.26
CA VAL A 48 5.54 2.15 1.23
C VAL A 48 5.13 0.74 0.80
N ALA A 49 4.10 0.18 1.43
CA ALA A 49 3.64 -1.17 1.14
C ALA A 49 2.98 -1.28 -0.25
N ARG A 50 2.26 -0.24 -0.70
CA ARG A 50 1.70 -0.15 -2.06
C ARG A 50 2.79 -0.26 -3.11
N ARG A 51 3.94 0.41 -2.90
CA ARG A 51 5.10 0.33 -3.79
C ARG A 51 5.86 -0.98 -3.62
N GLY A 52 6.03 -1.44 -2.39
CA GLY A 52 6.64 -2.72 -2.05
C GLY A 52 5.96 -3.91 -2.73
N ALA A 53 4.64 -3.84 -2.94
CA ALA A 53 3.89 -4.89 -3.62
C ALA A 53 4.31 -5.11 -5.09
N LYS A 54 4.96 -4.12 -5.72
CA LYS A 54 5.54 -4.29 -7.07
C LYS A 54 6.74 -5.25 -7.10
N PHE A 55 7.28 -5.62 -5.93
CA PHE A 55 8.38 -6.56 -5.78
C PHE A 55 7.92 -7.96 -5.34
N GLY A 56 6.64 -8.31 -5.55
CA GLY A 56 6.09 -9.63 -5.22
C GLY A 56 5.65 -9.78 -3.76
N MET A 57 5.65 -8.70 -2.97
CA MET A 57 5.04 -8.71 -1.63
C MET A 57 3.52 -8.55 -1.73
N LEU A 58 2.77 -9.23 -0.86
CA LEU A 58 1.33 -9.02 -0.79
C LEU A 58 1.02 -7.59 -0.32
N ALA A 59 0.25 -6.85 -1.11
CA ALA A 59 -0.19 -5.51 -0.74
C ALA A 59 -1.10 -5.56 0.50
N PRO A 60 -1.15 -4.50 1.35
CA PRO A 60 -2.13 -4.43 2.44
C PRO A 60 -3.55 -4.49 1.90
N MET A 61 -4.47 -5.07 2.67
CA MET A 61 -5.89 -5.25 2.27
C MET A 61 -6.53 -3.95 1.78
N LEU A 62 -6.24 -2.81 2.43
CA LEU A 62 -6.78 -1.51 2.00
C LEU A 62 -6.37 -1.14 0.57
N VAL A 63 -5.11 -1.41 0.20
CA VAL A 63 -4.59 -1.16 -1.16
C VAL A 63 -5.19 -2.15 -2.16
N GLN A 64 -5.45 -3.39 -1.74
CA GLN A 64 -6.11 -4.38 -2.60
C GLN A 64 -7.57 -3.96 -2.89
N MET A 65 -8.30 -3.53 -1.87
CA MET A 65 -9.68 -3.03 -2.00
C MET A 65 -9.76 -1.79 -2.88
N GLU A 66 -8.85 -0.82 -2.72
CA GLU A 66 -8.76 0.37 -3.58
C GLU A 66 -8.65 -0.02 -5.06
N ARG A 67 -7.69 -0.90 -5.40
CA ARG A 67 -7.48 -1.37 -6.79
C ARG A 67 -8.68 -2.15 -7.32
N GLN A 68 -9.42 -2.85 -6.46
CA GLN A 68 -10.63 -3.54 -6.86
C GLN A 68 -11.72 -2.54 -7.25
N ILE A 69 -11.95 -1.52 -6.42
CA ILE A 69 -12.92 -0.46 -6.70
C ILE A 69 -12.58 0.22 -8.03
N ASP A 70 -11.30 0.57 -8.26
CA ASP A 70 -10.87 1.19 -9.52
C ASP A 70 -11.15 0.30 -10.75
N ARG A 71 -10.94 -1.02 -10.63
CA ARG A 71 -11.26 -1.99 -11.70
C ARG A 71 -12.76 -2.08 -11.97
N GLU A 72 -13.58 -2.12 -10.92
CA GLU A 72 -15.03 -2.17 -11.04
C GLU A 72 -15.57 -0.91 -11.73
N ILE A 73 -15.09 0.27 -11.30
CA ILE A 73 -15.45 1.56 -11.92
C ILE A 73 -15.04 1.61 -13.39
N ALA A 74 -13.80 1.21 -13.72
CA ALA A 74 -13.32 1.20 -15.10
C ALA A 74 -14.12 0.23 -16.00
N ALA A 75 -14.48 -0.95 -15.47
CA ALA A 75 -15.30 -1.92 -16.18
C ALA A 75 -16.72 -1.39 -16.46
N ASP A 76 -17.33 -0.70 -15.50
CA ASP A 76 -18.65 -0.10 -15.66
C ASP A 76 -18.64 1.08 -16.64
N GLN A 77 -17.60 1.93 -16.62
CA GLN A 77 -17.42 2.99 -17.61
C GLN A 77 -17.30 2.44 -19.05
N LYS A 78 -16.56 1.33 -19.23
CA LYS A 78 -16.44 0.64 -20.52
C LYS A 78 -17.79 0.07 -20.99
N LYS A 79 -18.60 -0.47 -20.07
CA LYS A 79 -19.94 -0.99 -20.38
C LYS A 79 -20.95 0.11 -20.71
N MET A 80 -20.81 1.28 -20.10
CA MET A 80 -21.71 2.43 -20.31
C MET A 80 -21.36 3.27 -21.54
N GLY A 81 -20.28 2.96 -22.27
CA GLY A 81 -19.98 3.57 -23.56
C GLY A 81 -19.81 5.10 -23.51
N VAL A 82 -19.22 5.63 -22.43
CA VAL A 82 -18.89 7.07 -22.36
C VAL A 82 -17.72 7.34 -23.31
N ASN A 83 -18.05 7.53 -24.59
CA ASN A 83 -17.18 8.19 -25.57
C ASN A 83 -17.02 9.65 -25.12
N ASP A 84 -15.92 9.98 -24.44
CA ASP A 84 -15.45 11.36 -24.43
C ASP A 84 -14.95 11.67 -25.85
N GLY A 85 -15.65 12.59 -26.51
CA GLY A 85 -15.58 12.80 -27.94
C GLY A 85 -14.23 13.32 -28.42
N THR A 86 -13.39 12.41 -28.91
CA THR A 86 -12.37 12.76 -29.91
C THR A 86 -12.64 11.95 -31.17
N GLU A 87 -13.43 12.53 -32.07
CA GLU A 87 -13.53 12.07 -33.44
C GLU A 87 -12.14 12.15 -34.08
N ASN A 88 -11.57 11.01 -34.47
CA ASN A 88 -10.78 10.89 -35.71
C ASN A 88 -10.56 9.41 -36.07
N HIS A 89 -11.46 8.94 -36.93
CA HIS A 89 -11.29 7.95 -38.00
C HIS A 89 -10.00 7.10 -38.01
N ASN A 90 -10.14 5.81 -37.65
CA ASN A 90 -9.99 4.69 -38.59
C ASN A 90 -10.31 3.37 -37.90
N GLY A 91 -11.35 2.70 -38.41
CA GLY A 91 -11.73 1.36 -37.98
C GLY A 91 -10.63 0.35 -38.31
N LEU A 92 -10.24 -0.41 -37.29
CA LEU A 92 -9.57 -1.69 -37.38
C LEU A 92 -10.05 -2.50 -36.18
N ASP A 93 -11.10 -3.28 -36.40
CA ASP A 93 -11.39 -4.44 -35.58
C ASP A 93 -10.22 -5.41 -35.73
N VAL A 94 -9.31 -5.39 -34.76
CA VAL A 94 -8.37 -6.50 -34.54
C VAL A 94 -8.38 -6.76 -33.05
N ASP A 95 -9.20 -7.74 -32.72
CA ASP A 95 -8.92 -8.75 -31.70
C ASP A 95 -7.42 -8.80 -31.35
N SER A 96 -7.08 -8.25 -30.19
CA SER A 96 -5.90 -8.65 -29.45
C SER A 96 -6.42 -9.18 -28.13
N ASP A 97 -7.09 -10.32 -28.22
CA ASP A 97 -6.63 -11.52 -27.52
C ASP A 97 -5.11 -11.47 -27.29
N SER A 98 -4.72 -10.80 -26.21
CA SER A 98 -3.59 -11.26 -25.43
C SER A 98 -4.19 -11.82 -24.16
N ASP A 99 -4.54 -13.10 -24.19
CA ASP A 99 -4.23 -14.05 -23.12
C ASP A 99 -3.00 -13.56 -22.35
N ILE A 100 -3.25 -12.78 -21.31
CA ILE A 100 -2.50 -12.89 -20.08
C ILE A 100 -3.46 -13.65 -19.18
N GLU A 101 -3.40 -14.97 -19.32
CA GLU A 101 -3.70 -15.94 -18.28
C GLU A 101 -2.82 -15.66 -17.05
N ASP A 102 -2.94 -14.49 -16.40
CA ASP A 102 -2.49 -14.31 -15.02
C ASP A 102 -3.72 -14.44 -14.14
N GLU A 103 -4.12 -15.70 -14.01
CA GLU A 103 -4.95 -16.22 -12.95
C GLU A 103 -6.25 -15.46 -12.70
N GLU A 104 -7.31 -16.12 -13.15
CA GLU A 104 -8.49 -16.40 -12.35
C GLU A 104 -8.14 -16.95 -10.94
N THR A 105 -7.27 -16.27 -10.18
CA THR A 105 -7.43 -16.21 -8.74
C THR A 105 -8.65 -15.34 -8.56
N VAL A 106 -9.82 -15.99 -8.59
CA VAL A 106 -10.91 -15.60 -7.71
C VAL A 106 -10.25 -15.45 -6.34
N LEU A 107 -9.81 -14.24 -6.00
CA LEU A 107 -9.33 -13.93 -4.67
C LEU A 107 -10.53 -14.22 -3.80
N MET A 108 -10.54 -15.41 -3.20
CA MET A 108 -11.53 -15.80 -2.22
C MET A 108 -11.27 -14.86 -1.05
N TYR A 109 -11.98 -13.73 -1.05
CA TYR A 109 -11.75 -12.66 -0.08
C TYR A 109 -12.17 -13.18 1.30
N GLY A 110 -11.17 -13.61 2.05
CA GLY A 110 -11.18 -13.77 3.49
C GLY A 110 -9.87 -13.20 4.02
N PRO A 111 -9.80 -12.81 5.30
CA PRO A 111 -8.55 -12.40 5.91
C PRO A 111 -7.52 -13.53 5.76
N VAL A 112 -6.59 -13.37 4.82
CA VAL A 112 -5.40 -14.23 4.75
C VAL A 112 -4.57 -13.87 5.98
N PRO A 113 -4.10 -14.85 6.78
CA PRO A 113 -3.28 -14.57 7.94
C PRO A 113 -2.09 -13.70 7.50
N GLN A 114 -2.05 -12.45 7.95
CA GLN A 114 -0.85 -11.64 7.79
C GLN A 114 0.27 -12.38 8.53
N ILE A 115 1.47 -12.41 7.95
CA ILE A 115 2.64 -12.91 8.68
C ILE A 115 2.88 -11.92 9.83
N ILE A 116 2.37 -12.25 11.01
CA ILE A 116 2.65 -11.51 12.24
C ILE A 116 4.05 -11.96 12.68
N THR A 117 5.08 -11.27 12.20
CA THR A 117 6.46 -11.46 12.68
C THR A 117 6.76 -10.70 13.97
N ASN A 118 5.79 -9.90 14.45
CA ASN A 118 5.98 -9.06 15.62
C ASN A 118 5.52 -9.83 16.87
N ASP A 119 6.46 -10.57 17.47
CA ASP A 119 6.33 -11.02 18.85
C ASP A 119 6.36 -9.78 19.75
N LEU A 120 5.24 -9.08 19.87
CA LEU A 120 5.04 -8.00 20.82
C LEU A 120 5.00 -8.59 22.23
N LYS A 121 6.14 -9.09 22.71
CA LYS A 121 6.38 -9.14 24.14
C LYS A 121 6.29 -7.70 24.61
N SER A 122 5.31 -7.40 25.44
CA SER A 122 5.25 -6.12 26.14
C SER A 122 6.65 -5.83 26.69
N LEU A 123 7.19 -4.63 26.47
CA LEU A 123 8.51 -4.26 27.03
C LEU A 123 8.62 -4.56 28.53
N ASP A 124 7.48 -4.60 29.21
CA ASP A 124 7.30 -5.02 30.59
C ASP A 124 7.66 -6.50 30.85
N GLU A 125 7.28 -7.43 29.97
CA GLU A 125 7.62 -8.86 30.05
C GLU A 125 9.09 -9.14 29.75
N MET A 126 9.72 -8.35 28.87
CA MET A 126 11.15 -8.51 28.55
C MET A 126 12.04 -7.99 29.68
N LYS A 127 11.58 -6.98 30.42
CA LYS A 127 12.32 -6.42 31.55
C LYS A 127 12.19 -7.28 32.81
N TYR A 128 11.11 -8.06 32.94
CA TYR A 128 10.85 -8.90 34.11
C TYR A 128 10.28 -10.28 33.72
N PRO A 129 11.12 -11.19 33.19
CA PRO A 129 10.67 -12.56 32.93
C PRO A 129 10.37 -13.26 34.28
N GLY A 130 9.11 -13.63 34.51
CA GLY A 130 8.72 -14.53 35.60
C GLY A 130 8.48 -13.89 36.97
N LYS A 131 7.86 -12.69 37.05
CA LYS A 131 7.22 -12.31 38.32
C LYS A 131 5.95 -13.15 38.53
N PRO A 132 5.72 -13.68 39.74
CA PRO A 132 4.47 -14.35 40.09
C PRO A 132 3.28 -13.38 40.03
#